data_AF-A0A2G9GHJ0-F1
#
_entry.id   AF-A0A2G9GHJ0-F1
#
_cell.length_a   1.000
_cell.length_b   1.000
_cell.length_c   1.000
_cell.angle_alpha   90.00
_cell.angle_beta   90.00
_cell.angle_gamma   90.00
#
_symmetry.space_group_name_H-M   'P 1'
#
loop_
_entity.id
_entity.type
_entity.pdbx_description
1 polymer ?
#
loop_
_entity_poly.entity_id
_entity_poly.type
_entity_poly.pdbx_seq_one_letter_code
_entity_poly.pdbx_strand_id
1 'polypeptide(L)'
;MAVRVMNGSAFFRCCAASTPLATFRCCLHQRNSVQFHSSSRFSTSRRLHYRLIYFGYGEFTIRKHSTQSLVDMVVEELESLRKRGRVRASNKLELKSSEELLENKSGKPALQKGLLLEFRKDSDRVLLAVAQKPDGKKNWMVYDQNGVMTSIKPQQITFIVPGIKDFDHTEIANFVQKAQDNLDPSLLEFAWIELLEKNKSTTVEELAEMIFGSSDPLESYSAHLLLSRDDLYFTALETKGPYSVYGPRPSVQVEELTQRKCAKEAAERELEEFVDLLKSARGMPLHQKPPKSAWMSEEKNQKKIECLQAYAIDDCRSEDEKRTAGMILKAMGLAKTASAAVNLLIDIGYFPVHVNLDLLKLNIRTDYSEEILTAAERILSESPDVDEVDRKDLTHLKVYAIDVDEADELDDAMSATRLQDGRIKVWIHVADPTRLVRPGSMIDKEAMKRGTSVFLPTATYPMFPEKLAMEAMSLKQGEHCKAVTVSVVLHPDGARMK
;
A
#
# COMPACT_ATOMS: atom_id res chain seq x y z
N MET A 1 -32.05 -44.20 29.23
CA MET A 1 -32.76 -44.14 30.52
C MET A 1 -31.94 -43.28 31.47
N ALA A 2 -32.32 -41.99 31.61
CA ALA A 2 -31.73 -40.94 32.47
C ALA A 2 -32.39 -39.61 32.02
N VAL A 3 -33.69 -39.42 32.27
CA VAL A 3 -34.26 -38.69 33.43
C VAL A 3 -33.85 -37.20 33.45
N ARG A 4 -34.77 -36.35 32.99
CA ARG A 4 -34.80 -34.89 33.20
C ARG A 4 -34.98 -34.57 34.69
N VAL A 5 -34.50 -33.40 35.11
CA VAL A 5 -35.17 -32.58 36.13
C VAL A 5 -35.28 -31.15 35.59
N MET A 6 -36.51 -30.61 35.56
CA MET A 6 -36.80 -29.18 35.44
C MET A 6 -37.37 -28.68 36.76
N ASN A 7 -37.18 -27.38 37.03
CA ASN A 7 -37.98 -26.41 37.81
C ASN A 7 -37.01 -25.42 38.50
N GLY A 8 -37.23 -24.11 38.58
CA GLY A 8 -38.30 -23.28 37.99
C GLY A 8 -38.63 -22.08 38.89
N SER A 9 -38.86 -20.88 38.29
CA SER A 9 -39.46 -19.66 38.88
C SER A 9 -38.70 -18.90 40.00
N ALA A 10 -38.86 -17.57 40.21
CA ALA A 10 -39.28 -16.44 39.34
C ALA A 10 -39.09 -15.06 40.04
N PHE A 11 -39.25 -13.97 39.25
CA PHE A 11 -39.58 -12.57 39.62
C PHE A 11 -38.65 -11.73 40.52
N PHE A 12 -38.22 -10.57 39.97
CA PHE A 12 -38.55 -9.26 40.54
C PHE A 12 -38.68 -8.20 39.42
N ARG A 13 -39.46 -7.13 39.67
CA ARG A 13 -39.89 -6.13 38.68
C ARG A 13 -39.74 -4.72 39.28
N CYS A 14 -39.21 -3.74 38.54
CA CYS A 14 -39.34 -2.31 38.81
C CYS A 14 -39.03 -1.54 37.50
N CYS A 15 -40.00 -1.04 36.74
CA CYS A 15 -40.81 0.18 36.95
C CYS A 15 -40.05 1.50 36.78
N ALA A 16 -40.15 2.08 35.57
CA ALA A 16 -40.13 3.52 35.32
C ALA A 16 -40.98 3.83 34.08
N ALA A 17 -41.82 4.86 34.13
CA ALA A 17 -42.69 5.30 33.04
C ALA A 17 -43.00 6.81 33.17
N SER A 18 -43.62 7.39 32.13
CA SER A 18 -44.05 8.80 31.96
C SER A 18 -42.99 9.76 31.38
N THR A 19 -43.27 10.69 30.45
CA THR A 19 -44.35 10.84 29.43
C THR A 19 -43.86 11.85 28.35
N PRO A 20 -44.48 11.97 27.16
CA PRO A 20 -43.98 12.78 26.04
C PRO A 20 -44.57 14.21 25.98
N LEU A 21 -43.96 15.11 25.21
CA LEU A 21 -44.59 16.39 24.80
C LEU A 21 -44.09 16.95 23.45
N ALA A 22 -45.07 17.45 22.68
CA ALA A 22 -45.02 18.54 21.70
C ALA A 22 -44.13 18.45 20.42
N THR A 23 -44.82 18.15 19.31
CA THR A 23 -44.51 18.61 17.94
C THR A 23 -44.50 20.13 17.78
N PHE A 24 -43.74 20.65 16.80
CA PHE A 24 -44.09 21.90 16.08
C PHE A 24 -43.83 21.81 14.57
N ARG A 25 -44.78 22.32 13.77
CA ARG A 25 -44.60 22.71 12.35
C ARG A 25 -43.76 24.02 12.32
N CYS A 26 -43.17 24.56 11.25
CA CYS A 26 -43.31 24.46 9.79
C CYS A 26 -42.00 25.05 9.15
N CYS A 27 -41.81 25.38 7.86
CA CYS A 27 -42.67 25.39 6.67
C CYS A 27 -41.89 25.48 5.33
N LEU A 28 -42.61 25.17 4.25
CA LEU A 28 -42.49 25.62 2.85
C LEU A 28 -41.38 26.62 2.45
N HIS A 29 -40.68 26.28 1.36
CA HIS A 29 -40.82 27.08 0.13
C HIS A 29 -40.90 26.22 -1.13
N GLN A 30 -41.85 26.57 -2.00
CA GLN A 30 -42.08 25.91 -3.30
C GLN A 30 -41.11 26.45 -4.35
N ARG A 31 -40.81 25.64 -5.36
CA ARG A 31 -40.79 26.14 -6.74
C ARG A 31 -41.45 25.16 -7.70
N ASN A 32 -42.50 25.67 -8.34
CA ASN A 32 -43.10 25.28 -9.61
C ASN A 32 -42.05 24.82 -10.65
N SER A 33 -42.34 24.04 -11.69
CA SER A 33 -43.52 23.26 -12.13
C SER A 33 -43.19 22.74 -13.54
N VAL A 34 -43.61 21.54 -13.94
CA VAL A 34 -44.18 21.22 -15.29
C VAL A 34 -44.75 19.80 -15.19
N GLN A 35 -46.02 19.65 -15.56
CA GLN A 35 -46.60 18.34 -15.90
C GLN A 35 -46.49 18.12 -17.40
N PHE A 36 -46.27 16.88 -17.85
CA PHE A 36 -46.76 16.42 -19.13
C PHE A 36 -47.49 15.08 -18.97
N HIS A 37 -48.63 14.97 -19.64
CA HIS A 37 -49.58 13.85 -19.49
C HIS A 37 -49.46 12.85 -20.65
N SER A 38 -50.02 11.66 -20.39
CA SER A 38 -50.36 10.60 -21.36
C SER A 38 -49.17 9.76 -21.87
N SER A 39 -49.34 8.51 -22.28
CA SER A 39 -50.57 7.71 -22.46
C SER A 39 -50.38 6.23 -22.08
N SER A 40 -51.44 5.44 -22.17
CA SER A 40 -51.58 4.10 -21.57
C SER A 40 -51.40 2.93 -22.53
N ARG A 41 -50.91 1.79 -21.99
CA ARG A 41 -51.27 0.38 -22.29
C ARG A 41 -51.42 -0.04 -23.78
N PHE A 42 -50.69 -1.09 -24.19
CA PHE A 42 -51.27 -2.44 -24.31
C PHE A 42 -50.18 -3.52 -24.52
N SER A 43 -50.55 -4.77 -24.24
CA SER A 43 -49.69 -5.97 -24.29
C SER A 43 -49.59 -6.61 -25.68
N THR A 44 -48.51 -7.34 -25.97
CA THR A 44 -48.61 -8.77 -26.35
C THR A 44 -47.26 -9.49 -26.31
N SER A 45 -47.32 -10.82 -26.16
CA SER A 45 -46.18 -11.75 -26.06
C SER A 45 -45.84 -12.35 -27.42
N ARG A 46 -44.55 -12.59 -27.74
CA ARG A 46 -44.01 -13.95 -27.93
C ARG A 46 -42.53 -14.02 -28.36
N ARG A 47 -41.83 -14.96 -27.70
CA ARG A 47 -40.76 -15.85 -28.19
C ARG A 47 -39.47 -15.23 -28.74
N LEU A 48 -38.45 -15.26 -27.89
CA LEU A 48 -37.04 -15.36 -28.27
C LEU A 48 -36.78 -16.60 -29.16
N HIS A 49 -35.83 -16.47 -30.07
CA HIS A 49 -35.04 -17.58 -30.61
C HIS A 49 -33.55 -17.20 -30.51
N TYR A 50 -32.73 -18.14 -30.03
CA TYR A 50 -31.30 -17.97 -29.90
C TYR A 50 -30.62 -17.89 -31.27
N ARG A 51 -29.64 -16.98 -31.42
CA ARG A 51 -28.50 -17.20 -32.31
C ARG A 51 -27.27 -16.42 -31.86
N LEU A 52 -26.24 -17.12 -31.39
CA LEU A 52 -24.88 -16.57 -31.31
C LEU A 52 -24.39 -16.30 -32.73
N ILE A 53 -23.95 -15.08 -33.01
CA ILE A 53 -23.06 -14.74 -34.13
C ILE A 53 -22.06 -13.69 -33.62
N TYR A 54 -20.76 -14.00 -33.74
CA TYR A 54 -19.64 -13.07 -33.55
C TYR A 54 -19.43 -12.23 -34.83
N PHE A 55 -18.64 -11.15 -34.72
CA PHE A 55 -18.37 -10.02 -35.65
C PHE A 55 -19.22 -8.76 -35.30
N GLY A 56 -18.68 -7.55 -35.27
CA GLY A 56 -17.32 -7.08 -35.55
C GLY A 56 -17.36 -5.65 -36.13
N TYR A 57 -16.89 -4.66 -35.35
CA TYR A 57 -16.79 -3.21 -35.68
C TYR A 57 -18.09 -2.41 -35.94
N GLY A 58 -18.11 -1.15 -35.46
CA GLY A 58 -19.15 -0.16 -35.74
C GLY A 58 -19.33 0.84 -34.59
N GLU A 59 -18.76 2.04 -34.72
CA GLU A 59 -18.90 3.13 -33.74
C GLU A 59 -20.32 3.71 -33.70
N PHE A 60 -20.83 4.05 -32.51
CA PHE A 60 -21.78 5.16 -32.36
C PHE A 60 -21.58 5.84 -31.00
N THR A 61 -21.20 7.11 -31.03
CA THR A 61 -20.88 7.93 -29.85
C THR A 61 -22.14 8.45 -29.16
N ILE A 62 -22.32 8.07 -27.89
CA ILE A 62 -23.25 8.76 -26.99
C ILE A 62 -22.42 9.65 -26.05
N ARG A 63 -22.53 10.97 -26.21
CA ARG A 63 -21.95 11.95 -25.29
C ARG A 63 -22.50 11.73 -23.88
N LYS A 64 -21.64 11.33 -22.95
CA LYS A 64 -21.83 11.59 -21.51
C LYS A 64 -20.81 12.64 -21.10
N HIS A 65 -21.26 13.71 -20.46
CA HIS A 65 -20.34 14.64 -19.81
C HIS A 65 -19.69 13.93 -18.62
N SER A 66 -18.39 13.68 -18.72
CA SER A 66 -17.55 13.32 -17.58
C SER A 66 -16.82 14.57 -17.12
N THR A 67 -16.86 14.86 -15.83
CA THR A 67 -15.96 15.83 -15.19
C THR A 67 -14.59 15.18 -15.03
N GLN A 68 -13.76 15.26 -16.07
CA GLN A 68 -12.34 14.87 -15.94
C GLN A 68 -11.66 15.75 -14.90
N SER A 69 -10.87 15.12 -14.03
CA SER A 69 -10.09 15.85 -13.03
C SER A 69 -9.02 16.68 -13.73
N LEU A 70 -8.71 17.86 -13.20
CA LEU A 70 -7.56 18.66 -13.65
C LEU A 70 -6.26 17.84 -13.58
N VAL A 71 -6.18 16.88 -12.66
CA VAL A 71 -5.05 15.95 -12.52
C VAL A 71 -4.87 15.07 -13.76
N ASP A 72 -5.96 14.52 -14.32
CA ASP A 72 -5.89 13.62 -15.47
C ASP A 72 -5.39 14.35 -16.72
N MET A 73 -5.82 15.60 -16.90
CA MET A 73 -5.42 16.47 -18.00
C MET A 73 -3.91 16.81 -17.93
N VAL A 74 -3.40 17.11 -16.74
CA VAL A 74 -1.97 17.35 -16.50
C VAL A 74 -1.13 16.09 -16.70
N VAL A 75 -1.64 14.90 -16.32
CA VAL A 75 -0.95 13.63 -16.56
C VAL A 75 -0.88 13.29 -18.06
N GLU A 76 -1.98 13.45 -18.81
CA GLU A 76 -1.96 13.27 -20.27
C GLU A 76 -1.02 14.27 -20.96
N GLU A 77 -0.98 15.52 -20.51
CA GLU A 77 -0.06 16.53 -21.04
C GLU A 77 1.41 16.18 -20.77
N LEU A 78 1.76 15.76 -19.56
CA LEU A 78 3.11 15.28 -19.18
C LEU A 78 3.52 14.02 -19.95
N GLU A 79 2.61 13.08 -20.20
CA GLU A 79 2.86 11.94 -21.08
C GLU A 79 3.09 12.35 -22.54
N SER A 80 2.34 13.35 -23.03
CA SER A 80 2.51 13.88 -24.39
C SER A 80 3.88 14.54 -24.56
N LEU A 81 4.38 15.24 -23.53
CA LEU A 81 5.71 15.84 -23.49
C LEU A 81 6.80 14.76 -23.45
N ARG A 82 6.64 13.71 -22.64
CA ARG A 82 7.55 12.54 -22.65
C ARG A 82 7.61 11.84 -24.02
N LYS A 83 6.50 11.75 -24.75
CA LYS A 83 6.45 11.16 -26.11
C LYS A 83 7.08 12.06 -27.19
N ARG A 84 7.26 13.36 -26.95
CA ARG A 84 7.94 14.30 -27.87
C ARG A 84 9.43 14.53 -27.55
N GLY A 85 9.88 14.16 -26.35
CA GLY A 85 11.23 14.39 -25.82
C GLY A 85 12.32 13.40 -26.26
N ARG A 86 12.48 13.11 -27.57
CA ARG A 86 13.64 12.36 -28.09
C ARG A 86 14.26 12.99 -29.33
N VAL A 87 14.49 14.31 -29.28
CA VAL A 87 15.32 15.03 -30.24
C VAL A 87 16.64 15.41 -29.58
N ARG A 88 17.75 15.00 -30.21
CA ARG A 88 19.12 15.23 -29.74
C ARG A 88 19.52 16.67 -30.07
N ALA A 89 19.11 17.62 -29.23
CA ALA A 89 19.37 19.05 -29.42
C ALA A 89 20.84 19.39 -29.12
N SER A 90 21.70 19.32 -30.13
CA SER A 90 23.04 19.90 -30.12
C SER A 90 22.96 21.42 -30.26
N ASN A 91 22.52 22.11 -29.20
CA ASN A 91 22.51 23.57 -29.15
C ASN A 91 23.90 24.10 -28.80
N LYS A 92 24.65 24.44 -29.83
CA LYS A 92 25.87 25.24 -29.74
C LYS A 92 25.46 26.70 -29.43
N LEU A 93 25.34 27.04 -28.15
CA LEU A 93 25.21 28.45 -27.76
C LEU A 93 26.55 29.17 -27.96
N GLU A 94 26.54 30.23 -28.77
CA GLU A 94 27.67 31.14 -28.93
C GLU A 94 27.73 32.09 -27.73
N LEU A 95 28.48 31.69 -26.70
CA LEU A 95 28.93 32.59 -25.65
C LEU A 95 30.04 33.49 -26.19
N LYS A 96 29.78 34.80 -26.28
CA LYS A 96 30.83 35.80 -26.48
C LYS A 96 31.56 36.04 -25.15
N SER A 97 32.90 36.14 -25.24
CA SER A 97 33.82 36.60 -24.19
C SER A 97 33.67 35.93 -22.82
N SER A 98 34.05 34.65 -22.73
CA SER A 98 34.56 34.05 -21.49
C SER A 98 36.07 33.73 -21.54
N GLU A 99 36.78 34.15 -22.60
CA GLU A 99 38.24 34.01 -22.72
C GLU A 99 39.00 35.01 -21.82
N GLU A 100 38.50 36.23 -21.61
CA GLU A 100 39.22 37.28 -20.87
C GLU A 100 39.37 37.04 -19.35
N LEU A 101 38.58 36.17 -18.73
CA LEU A 101 38.70 35.86 -17.30
C LEU A 101 39.78 34.79 -16.98
N LEU A 102 40.33 34.10 -17.98
CA LEU A 102 41.30 33.01 -17.77
C LEU A 102 42.65 33.21 -18.49
N GLU A 103 42.80 34.16 -19.42
CA GLU A 103 44.09 34.40 -20.07
C GLU A 103 45.13 35.09 -19.17
N ASN A 104 44.70 35.84 -18.14
CA ASN A 104 45.58 36.50 -17.18
C ASN A 104 46.00 35.64 -15.97
N LYS A 105 46.35 34.36 -16.21
CA LYS A 105 47.17 33.51 -15.31
C LYS A 105 47.67 32.25 -16.05
N SER A 106 48.38 32.47 -17.16
CA SER A 106 49.04 31.42 -17.96
C SER A 106 50.26 30.80 -17.24
N GLY A 107 49.99 30.09 -16.13
CA GLY A 107 50.98 29.34 -15.38
C GLY A 107 50.29 28.30 -14.51
N LYS A 108 50.40 27.02 -14.88
CA LYS A 108 50.08 25.91 -13.96
C LYS A 108 50.93 26.13 -12.71
N PRO A 109 50.35 26.31 -11.51
CA PRO A 109 51.15 26.29 -10.31
C PRO A 109 51.67 24.86 -10.17
N ALA A 110 52.96 24.68 -10.44
CA ALA A 110 53.65 23.48 -9.98
C ALA A 110 53.45 23.43 -8.47
N LEU A 111 53.06 22.27 -7.93
CA LEU A 111 52.99 22.07 -6.48
C LEU A 111 54.30 22.55 -5.85
N GLN A 112 54.18 23.32 -4.77
CA GLN A 112 55.30 23.85 -4.01
C GLN A 112 55.25 23.26 -2.60
N LYS A 113 56.41 23.21 -1.95
CA LYS A 113 56.47 22.91 -0.52
C LYS A 113 55.69 24.00 0.25
N GLY A 114 54.94 23.60 1.27
CA GLY A 114 54.22 24.48 2.18
C GLY A 114 52.77 24.79 1.80
N LEU A 115 52.29 24.35 0.62
CA LEU A 115 50.89 24.46 0.23
C LEU A 115 49.99 23.55 1.07
N LEU A 116 48.85 24.09 1.53
CA LEU A 116 47.76 23.32 2.12
C LEU A 116 46.80 22.85 1.01
N LEU A 117 46.51 21.54 0.98
CA LEU A 117 45.66 20.92 -0.04
C LEU A 117 44.72 19.90 0.56
N GLU A 118 43.60 19.69 -0.13
CA GLU A 118 42.64 18.64 0.16
C GLU A 118 42.85 17.47 -0.81
N PHE A 119 42.85 16.24 -0.30
CA PHE A 119 43.00 15.05 -1.13
C PHE A 119 42.10 13.89 -0.68
N ARG A 120 41.74 13.05 -1.65
CA ARG A 120 40.97 11.82 -1.46
C ARG A 120 41.91 10.62 -1.23
N LYS A 121 41.90 10.08 -0.02
CA LYS A 121 42.72 8.92 0.39
C LYS A 121 42.08 7.60 -0.05
N ASP A 122 40.79 7.46 0.24
CA ASP A 122 39.92 6.35 -0.16
C ASP A 122 38.62 6.90 -0.78
N SER A 123 37.75 6.05 -1.32
CA SER A 123 36.50 6.48 -1.99
C SER A 123 35.59 7.39 -1.16
N ASP A 124 35.70 7.31 0.17
CA ASP A 124 34.81 7.98 1.15
C ASP A 124 35.59 8.86 2.16
N ARG A 125 36.91 9.02 2.00
CA ARG A 125 37.77 9.74 2.96
C ARG A 125 38.57 10.85 2.29
N VAL A 126 38.15 12.08 2.59
CA VAL A 126 38.78 13.33 2.18
C VAL A 126 39.51 13.93 3.39
N LEU A 127 40.74 14.38 3.21
CA LEU A 127 41.62 14.89 4.28
C LEU A 127 42.38 16.13 3.80
N LEU A 128 42.70 17.03 4.74
CA LEU A 128 43.69 18.09 4.49
C LEU A 128 45.11 17.59 4.75
N ALA A 129 46.07 18.12 3.97
CA ALA A 129 47.48 17.85 4.11
C ALA A 129 48.37 18.99 3.60
N VAL A 130 49.60 19.07 4.11
CA VAL A 130 50.61 20.05 3.67
C VAL A 130 51.65 19.39 2.76
N ALA A 131 51.89 19.98 1.59
CA ALA A 131 52.90 19.53 0.63
C ALA A 131 54.33 19.74 1.14
N GLN A 132 55.17 18.69 1.09
CA GLN A 132 56.54 18.74 1.64
C GLN A 132 57.63 18.61 0.58
N LYS A 133 57.60 17.54 -0.22
CA LYS A 133 58.61 17.26 -1.24
C LYS A 133 58.04 16.43 -2.40
N PRO A 134 58.55 16.58 -3.62
CA PRO A 134 58.19 15.69 -4.71
C PRO A 134 58.63 14.25 -4.41
N ASP A 135 57.80 13.30 -4.82
CA ASP A 135 58.06 11.86 -4.76
C ASP A 135 58.13 11.30 -6.19
N GLY A 136 59.36 11.08 -6.67
CA GLY A 136 59.61 10.73 -8.06
C GLY A 136 59.21 11.84 -9.06
N LYS A 137 58.72 11.45 -10.24
CA LYS A 137 58.48 12.38 -11.37
C LYS A 137 57.13 13.12 -11.34
N LYS A 138 56.16 12.68 -10.53
CA LYS A 138 54.78 13.20 -10.55
C LYS A 138 54.06 13.23 -9.21
N ASN A 139 54.46 12.41 -8.23
CA ASN A 139 53.77 12.33 -6.94
C ASN A 139 54.37 13.35 -5.95
N TRP A 140 53.71 13.54 -4.81
CA TRP A 140 54.14 14.43 -3.74
C TRP A 140 53.99 13.75 -2.38
N MET A 141 55.01 13.89 -1.52
CA MET A 141 54.87 13.60 -0.10
C MET A 141 54.15 14.76 0.58
N VAL A 142 53.11 14.44 1.34
CA VAL A 142 52.33 15.37 2.15
C VAL A 142 52.27 14.88 3.60
N TYR A 143 52.20 15.79 4.57
CA TYR A 143 51.78 15.44 5.95
C TYR A 143 50.27 15.60 6.06
N ASP A 144 49.55 14.54 6.40
CA ASP A 144 48.11 14.62 6.67
C ASP A 144 47.80 15.25 8.04
N GLN A 145 46.53 15.56 8.27
CA GLN A 145 46.00 16.12 9.53
C GLN A 145 46.31 15.29 10.81
N ASN A 146 46.84 14.06 10.70
CA ASN A 146 47.27 13.23 11.82
C ASN A 146 48.80 13.20 11.97
N GLY A 147 49.53 14.04 11.21
CA GLY A 147 50.99 14.04 11.14
C GLY A 147 51.60 12.90 10.31
N VAL A 148 50.80 12.11 9.59
CA VAL A 148 51.31 10.95 8.84
C VAL A 148 51.78 11.38 7.45
N MET A 149 53.05 11.10 7.12
CA MET A 149 53.61 11.39 5.80
C MET A 149 53.13 10.37 4.76
N THR A 150 52.42 10.83 3.73
CA THR A 150 51.83 9.97 2.68
C THR A 150 52.23 10.46 1.29
N SER A 151 52.46 9.54 0.34
CA SER A 151 52.66 9.87 -1.09
C SER A 151 51.31 9.95 -1.80
N ILE A 152 51.03 11.07 -2.47
CA ILE A 152 49.79 11.30 -3.22
C ILE A 152 50.05 11.55 -4.70
N LYS A 153 49.12 11.11 -5.55
CA LYS A 153 49.09 11.42 -6.98
C LYS A 153 48.36 12.76 -7.20
N PRO A 154 48.73 13.59 -8.20
CA PRO A 154 48.03 14.85 -8.49
C PRO A 154 46.53 14.69 -8.79
N GLN A 155 46.11 13.50 -9.24
CA GLN A 155 44.70 13.15 -9.50
C GLN A 155 43.86 12.94 -8.24
N GLN A 156 44.49 12.80 -7.07
CA GLN A 156 43.79 12.64 -5.78
C GLN A 156 43.50 13.98 -5.11
N ILE A 157 44.09 15.07 -5.58
CA ILE A 157 43.90 16.42 -5.03
C ILE A 157 42.53 16.92 -5.49
N THR A 158 41.66 17.22 -4.52
CA THR A 158 40.30 17.75 -4.77
C THR A 158 40.28 19.27 -4.76
N PHE A 159 41.10 19.90 -3.92
CA PHE A 159 41.20 21.35 -3.79
C PHE A 159 42.60 21.76 -3.30
N ILE A 160 43.03 22.98 -3.60
CA ILE A 160 44.23 23.59 -3.02
C ILE A 160 43.80 24.91 -2.39
N VAL A 161 44.11 25.10 -1.11
CA VAL A 161 43.69 26.29 -0.39
C VAL A 161 44.49 27.50 -0.89
N PRO A 162 43.84 28.56 -1.40
CA PRO A 162 44.52 29.72 -1.96
C PRO A 162 45.27 30.52 -0.88
N GLY A 163 46.20 31.39 -1.30
CA GLY A 163 46.95 32.31 -0.42
C GLY A 163 48.05 31.67 0.45
N ILE A 164 47.90 30.42 0.85
CA ILE A 164 48.85 29.70 1.72
C ILE A 164 50.13 29.30 0.97
N LYS A 165 51.30 29.53 1.58
CA LYS A 165 52.62 29.18 1.03
C LYS A 165 53.53 28.36 1.94
N ASP A 166 53.40 28.48 3.26
CA ASP A 166 54.18 27.71 4.25
C ASP A 166 53.32 27.44 5.48
N PHE A 167 52.44 26.44 5.38
CA PHE A 167 51.51 26.08 6.45
C PHE A 167 52.14 25.09 7.44
N ASP A 168 51.93 25.28 8.74
CA ASP A 168 52.32 24.26 9.71
C ASP A 168 51.27 23.14 9.77
N HIS A 169 51.71 21.92 9.48
CA HIS A 169 50.91 20.70 9.59
C HIS A 169 50.26 20.49 10.97
N THR A 170 50.82 21.05 12.05
CA THR A 170 50.22 20.94 13.39
C THR A 170 48.94 21.77 13.55
N GLU A 171 48.76 22.82 12.74
CA GLU A 171 47.60 23.72 12.81
C GLU A 171 46.40 23.23 11.98
N ILE A 172 46.54 22.17 11.18
CA ILE A 172 45.46 21.67 10.29
C ILE A 172 44.18 21.38 11.08
N ALA A 173 44.27 20.76 12.26
CA ALA A 173 43.10 20.44 13.07
C ALA A 173 42.34 21.70 13.54
N ASN A 174 43.06 22.76 13.91
CA ASN A 174 42.50 24.05 14.32
C ASN A 174 41.85 24.77 13.11
N PHE A 175 42.52 24.74 11.96
CA PHE A 175 42.00 25.28 10.71
C PHE A 175 40.71 24.58 10.25
N VAL A 176 40.66 23.25 10.33
CA VAL A 176 39.44 22.46 10.03
C VAL A 176 38.31 22.81 11.00
N GLN A 177 38.58 22.96 12.31
CA GLN A 177 37.55 23.32 13.28
C GLN A 177 36.97 24.70 12.97
N LYS A 178 37.82 25.72 12.79
CA LYS A 178 37.37 27.07 12.41
C LYS A 178 36.58 27.10 11.11
N ALA A 179 37.00 26.31 10.11
CA ALA A 179 36.28 26.21 8.86
C ALA A 179 34.90 25.55 9.05
N GLN A 180 34.77 24.58 9.96
CA GLN A 180 33.49 23.96 10.32
C GLN A 180 32.57 24.90 11.11
N ASP A 181 33.14 25.69 12.04
CA ASP A 181 32.40 26.67 12.85
C ASP A 181 31.80 27.79 11.97
N ASN A 182 32.43 28.08 10.83
CA ASN A 182 31.96 29.06 9.83
C ASN A 182 30.95 28.48 8.79
N LEU A 183 30.53 27.21 8.89
CA LEU A 183 29.60 26.61 7.91
C LEU A 183 28.14 26.94 8.22
N ASP A 184 27.56 27.88 7.47
CA ASP A 184 26.11 28.08 7.39
C ASP A 184 25.61 27.79 5.96
N PRO A 185 24.84 26.70 5.75
CA PRO A 185 24.27 26.37 4.44
C PRO A 185 23.33 27.43 3.85
N SER A 186 22.72 28.30 4.67
CA SER A 186 21.83 29.36 4.16
C SER A 186 22.57 30.40 3.33
N LEU A 187 23.88 30.56 3.55
CA LEU A 187 24.75 31.46 2.79
C LEU A 187 24.80 31.11 1.29
N LEU A 188 24.62 29.83 0.93
CA LEU A 188 24.55 29.40 -0.47
C LEU A 188 23.29 29.91 -1.18
N GLU A 189 22.16 30.09 -0.47
CA GLU A 189 20.92 30.59 -1.05
C GLU A 189 21.07 32.04 -1.51
N PHE A 190 21.66 32.90 -0.67
CA PHE A 190 21.94 34.30 -1.01
C PHE A 190 22.90 34.41 -2.21
N ALA A 191 24.01 33.68 -2.17
CA ALA A 191 24.98 33.62 -3.26
C ALA A 191 24.37 33.08 -4.57
N TRP A 192 23.48 32.10 -4.48
CA TRP A 192 22.78 31.53 -5.62
C TRP A 192 21.83 32.54 -6.28
N ILE A 193 21.03 33.27 -5.50
CA ILE A 193 20.14 34.33 -6.00
C ILE A 193 20.96 35.39 -6.77
N GLU A 194 22.03 35.91 -6.15
CA GLU A 194 22.85 36.96 -6.76
C GLU A 194 23.54 36.52 -8.07
N LEU A 195 24.11 35.31 -8.08
CA LEU A 195 24.77 34.77 -9.27
C LEU A 195 23.77 34.38 -10.38
N LEU A 196 22.56 33.96 -10.01
CA LEU A 196 21.50 33.64 -10.98
C LEU A 196 20.96 34.91 -11.65
N GLU A 197 20.70 35.98 -10.90
CA GLU A 197 20.31 37.29 -11.46
C GLU A 197 21.38 37.85 -12.41
N LYS A 198 22.66 37.70 -12.04
CA LYS A 198 23.80 38.14 -12.86
C LYS A 198 24.17 37.15 -13.98
N ASN A 199 23.53 35.98 -14.03
CA ASN A 199 23.86 34.86 -14.93
C ASN A 199 25.37 34.57 -15.01
N LYS A 200 26.04 34.58 -13.85
CA LYS A 200 27.51 34.48 -13.74
C LYS A 200 27.91 33.16 -13.08
N SER A 201 28.94 32.52 -13.60
CA SER A 201 29.66 31.44 -12.89
C SER A 201 30.60 32.03 -11.84
N THR A 202 30.90 31.26 -10.79
CA THR A 202 31.81 31.65 -9.71
C THR A 202 32.94 30.63 -9.53
N THR A 203 34.12 31.12 -9.14
CA THR A 203 35.13 30.28 -8.49
C THR A 203 34.87 30.21 -6.98
N VAL A 204 35.61 29.36 -6.27
CA VAL A 204 35.53 29.23 -4.81
C VAL A 204 35.95 30.53 -4.12
N GLU A 205 36.98 31.21 -4.63
CA GLU A 205 37.51 32.45 -4.09
C GLU A 205 36.53 33.62 -4.29
N GLU A 206 35.90 33.72 -5.46
CA GLU A 206 34.82 34.68 -5.71
C GLU A 206 33.59 34.43 -4.83
N LEU A 207 33.26 33.16 -4.58
CA LEU A 207 32.16 32.79 -3.70
C LEU A 207 32.47 33.13 -2.24
N ALA A 208 33.71 32.92 -1.80
CA ALA A 208 34.16 33.28 -0.46
C ALA A 208 34.12 34.80 -0.23
N GLU A 209 34.62 35.59 -1.19
CA GLU A 209 34.54 37.06 -1.16
C GLU A 209 33.08 37.54 -1.07
N MET A 210 32.16 36.90 -1.80
CA MET A 210 30.73 37.26 -1.82
C MET A 210 29.98 36.83 -0.54
N ILE A 211 30.28 35.65 0.01
CA ILE A 211 29.60 35.10 1.20
C ILE A 211 30.18 35.64 2.52
N PHE A 212 31.50 35.64 2.65
CA PHE A 212 32.21 35.96 3.90
C PHE A 212 32.81 37.38 3.90
N GLY A 213 32.82 38.07 2.76
CA GLY A 213 33.46 39.38 2.63
C GLY A 213 34.99 39.33 2.53
N SER A 214 35.58 38.13 2.39
CA SER A 214 36.99 37.95 2.07
C SER A 214 37.27 36.65 1.32
N SER A 215 38.27 36.70 0.45
CA SER A 215 38.88 35.58 -0.26
C SER A 215 40.11 35.01 0.48
N ASP A 216 40.14 35.19 1.81
CA ASP A 216 41.18 34.65 2.68
C ASP A 216 41.17 33.11 2.70
N PRO A 217 42.26 32.44 3.14
CA PRO A 217 42.40 30.98 3.02
C PRO A 217 41.32 30.18 3.76
N LEU A 218 40.86 30.67 4.91
CA LEU A 218 39.89 29.98 5.76
C LEU A 218 38.48 30.06 5.14
N GLU A 219 38.10 31.23 4.67
CA GLU A 219 36.83 31.57 4.03
C GLU A 219 36.74 30.87 2.67
N SER A 220 37.83 30.86 1.89
CA SER A 220 37.96 30.09 0.65
C SER A 220 37.77 28.58 0.90
N TYR A 221 38.37 28.02 1.96
CA TYR A 221 38.15 26.61 2.28
C TYR A 221 36.72 26.34 2.77
N SER A 222 36.13 27.28 3.51
CA SER A 222 34.73 27.19 3.98
C SER A 222 33.74 27.23 2.81
N ALA A 223 33.96 28.09 1.81
CA ALA A 223 33.18 28.14 0.57
C ALA A 223 33.31 26.84 -0.25
N HIS A 224 34.51 26.25 -0.35
CA HIS A 224 34.71 24.93 -0.96
C HIS A 224 33.94 23.83 -0.20
N LEU A 225 33.99 23.84 1.14
CA LEU A 225 33.24 22.88 1.95
C LEU A 225 31.72 23.00 1.73
N LEU A 226 31.17 24.21 1.66
CA LEU A 226 29.76 24.46 1.33
C LEU A 226 29.42 23.90 -0.07
N LEU A 227 30.16 24.28 -1.11
CA LEU A 227 29.95 23.80 -2.48
C LEU A 227 30.12 22.29 -2.65
N SER A 228 31.04 21.67 -1.91
CA SER A 228 31.28 20.22 -1.97
C SER A 228 30.16 19.38 -1.35
N ARG A 229 29.36 19.99 -0.47
CA ARG A 229 28.20 19.39 0.21
C ARG A 229 26.86 19.78 -0.43
N ASP A 230 26.86 20.76 -1.32
CA ASP A 230 25.64 21.26 -1.96
C ASP A 230 25.06 20.26 -2.97
N ASP A 231 23.81 19.89 -2.73
CA ASP A 231 22.98 19.09 -3.64
C ASP A 231 21.85 19.91 -4.28
N LEU A 232 21.69 21.18 -3.92
CA LEU A 232 20.52 22.01 -4.23
C LEU A 232 20.78 23.17 -5.19
N TYR A 233 21.81 23.99 -4.98
CA TYR A 233 21.89 25.34 -5.58
C TYR A 233 22.86 25.47 -6.75
N PHE A 234 24.00 24.78 -6.72
CA PHE A 234 25.12 24.92 -7.65
C PHE A 234 25.43 23.60 -8.37
N THR A 235 26.06 23.71 -9.55
CA THR A 235 26.62 22.58 -10.30
C THR A 235 28.01 22.93 -10.79
N ALA A 236 28.97 22.02 -10.67
CA ALA A 236 30.29 22.19 -11.26
C ALA A 236 30.21 22.14 -12.79
N LEU A 237 30.57 23.24 -13.46
CA LEU A 237 30.56 23.39 -14.91
C LEU A 237 31.86 22.88 -15.55
N GLU A 238 32.99 23.22 -14.93
CA GLU A 238 34.31 22.72 -15.31
C GLU A 238 35.07 22.23 -14.08
N THR A 239 35.70 21.06 -14.19
CA THR A 239 36.60 20.49 -13.16
C THR A 239 37.98 20.25 -13.79
N LYS A 240 38.92 21.17 -13.56
CA LYS A 240 40.30 21.11 -14.10
C LYS A 240 41.29 20.87 -12.95
N GLY A 241 41.11 19.74 -12.26
CA GLY A 241 41.89 19.38 -11.08
C GLY A 241 41.47 20.22 -9.86
N PRO A 242 42.38 20.93 -9.18
CA PRO A 242 42.05 21.68 -7.96
C PRO A 242 41.24 22.96 -8.23
N TYR A 243 41.05 23.35 -9.50
CA TYR A 243 40.23 24.48 -9.90
C TYR A 243 38.91 23.96 -10.48
N SER A 244 37.82 24.29 -9.79
CA SER A 244 36.45 23.98 -10.20
C SER A 244 35.66 25.27 -10.35
N VAL A 245 34.93 25.41 -11.46
CA VAL A 245 34.04 26.55 -11.73
C VAL A 245 32.62 26.09 -11.53
N TYR A 246 31.86 26.84 -10.73
CA TYR A 246 30.49 26.50 -10.35
C TYR A 246 29.50 27.46 -11.02
N GLY A 247 28.39 26.90 -11.51
CA GLY A 247 27.26 27.66 -12.04
C GLY A 247 26.04 27.54 -11.12
N PRO A 248 25.28 28.61 -10.89
CA PRO A 248 23.98 28.51 -10.23
C PRO A 248 23.03 27.67 -11.08
N ARG A 249 22.24 26.81 -10.44
CA ARG A 249 21.17 26.04 -11.11
C ARG A 249 19.98 26.95 -11.41
N PRO A 250 19.21 26.69 -12.48
CA PRO A 250 17.97 27.43 -12.73
C PRO A 250 16.96 27.28 -11.58
N SER A 251 16.18 28.32 -11.27
CA SER A 251 15.15 28.30 -10.21
C SER A 251 14.22 27.09 -10.27
N VAL A 252 13.70 26.77 -11.46
CA VAL A 252 12.85 25.60 -11.69
C VAL A 252 13.51 24.29 -11.26
N GLN A 253 14.83 24.14 -11.44
CA GLN A 253 15.57 22.95 -11.01
C GLN A 253 15.75 22.93 -9.49
N VAL A 254 16.02 24.09 -8.87
CA VAL A 254 16.16 24.22 -7.41
C VAL A 254 14.83 23.95 -6.71
N GLU A 255 13.72 24.45 -7.26
CA GLU A 255 12.36 24.15 -6.79
C GLU A 255 12.05 22.64 -6.88
N GLU A 256 12.34 21.97 -8.00
CA GLU A 256 12.14 20.52 -8.15
C GLU A 256 12.98 19.71 -7.13
N LEU A 257 14.25 20.08 -6.96
CA LEU A 257 15.14 19.42 -5.99
C LEU A 257 14.68 19.63 -4.54
N THR A 258 14.24 20.84 -4.20
CA THR A 258 13.73 21.20 -2.88
C THR A 258 12.44 20.46 -2.57
N GLN A 259 11.48 20.43 -3.50
CA GLN A 259 10.25 19.64 -3.38
C GLN A 259 10.55 18.16 -3.20
N ARG A 260 11.49 17.60 -3.96
CA ARG A 260 11.91 16.20 -3.86
C ARG A 260 12.57 15.88 -2.52
N LYS A 261 13.41 16.78 -2.00
CA LYS A 261 14.07 16.64 -0.69
C LYS A 261 13.05 16.68 0.45
N CYS A 262 12.18 17.69 0.45
CA CYS A 262 11.07 17.82 1.40
C CYS A 262 10.12 16.61 1.36
N ALA A 263 9.74 16.12 0.17
CA ALA A 263 8.90 14.94 0.02
C ALA A 263 9.58 13.65 0.55
N LYS A 264 10.91 13.51 0.36
CA LYS A 264 11.69 12.41 0.92
C LYS A 264 11.72 12.47 2.45
N GLU A 265 12.04 13.62 3.01
CA GLU A 265 12.09 13.83 4.46
C GLU A 265 10.71 13.62 5.11
N ALA A 266 9.64 14.08 4.47
CA ALA A 266 8.27 13.83 4.91
C ALA A 266 7.92 12.32 4.90
N ALA A 267 8.32 11.59 3.85
CA ALA A 267 8.10 10.15 3.76
C ALA A 267 8.95 9.34 4.76
N GLU A 268 10.18 9.79 5.06
CA GLU A 268 11.03 9.22 6.11
C GLU A 268 10.39 9.43 7.50
N ARG A 269 9.88 10.63 7.77
CA ARG A 269 9.17 10.97 9.02
C ARG A 269 7.87 10.17 9.20
N GLU A 270 7.07 10.03 8.13
CA GLU A 270 5.82 9.26 8.14
C GLU A 270 6.05 7.74 8.28
N LEU A 271 7.24 7.25 7.93
CA LEU A 271 7.66 5.88 8.23
C LEU A 271 8.06 5.74 9.71
N GLU A 272 8.79 6.72 10.26
CA GLU A 272 9.21 6.73 11.66
C GLU A 272 8.00 6.79 12.63
N GLU A 273 7.06 7.70 12.39
CA GLU A 273 5.79 7.79 13.14
C GLU A 273 5.02 6.46 13.15
N PHE A 274 4.92 5.81 11.99
CA PHE A 274 4.25 4.51 11.87
C PHE A 274 5.04 3.37 12.57
N VAL A 275 6.36 3.40 12.49
CA VAL A 275 7.23 2.43 13.19
C VAL A 275 7.13 2.58 14.71
N ASP A 276 6.98 3.79 15.23
CA ASP A 276 6.77 4.03 16.66
C ASP A 276 5.36 3.60 17.12
N LEU A 277 4.34 3.77 16.27
CA LEU A 277 3.01 3.18 16.50
C LEU A 277 3.08 1.63 16.59
N LEU A 278 3.84 0.98 15.69
CA LEU A 278 4.06 -0.47 15.72
C LEU A 278 4.82 -0.93 16.98
N LYS A 279 5.88 -0.20 17.38
CA LYS A 279 6.62 -0.47 18.64
C LYS A 279 5.71 -0.35 19.86
N SER A 280 4.88 0.70 19.90
CA SER A 280 3.91 0.95 20.97
C SER A 280 2.92 -0.21 21.09
N ALA A 281 2.25 -0.57 19.99
CA ALA A 281 1.29 -1.69 19.96
C ALA A 281 1.94 -3.04 20.34
N ARG A 282 3.19 -3.28 19.92
CA ARG A 282 3.96 -4.48 20.28
C ARG A 282 4.25 -4.57 21.79
N GLY A 283 4.41 -3.43 22.46
CA GLY A 283 4.62 -3.35 23.91
C GLY A 283 3.35 -3.56 24.74
N MET A 284 2.16 -3.55 24.14
CA MET A 284 0.89 -3.66 24.87
C MET A 284 0.58 -5.10 25.29
N PRO A 285 0.00 -5.32 26.48
CA PRO A 285 -0.59 -6.61 26.87
C PRO A 285 -1.63 -7.08 25.86
N LEU A 286 -1.76 -8.40 25.64
CA LEU A 286 -2.61 -9.00 24.60
C LEU A 286 -4.06 -8.44 24.55
N HIS A 287 -4.66 -8.19 25.70
CA HIS A 287 -6.03 -7.69 25.84
C HIS A 287 -6.19 -6.16 25.62
N GLN A 288 -5.08 -5.44 25.47
CA GLN A 288 -5.02 -4.00 25.20
C GLN A 288 -4.47 -3.68 23.80
N LYS A 289 -4.05 -4.70 23.03
CA LYS A 289 -3.54 -4.51 21.67
C LYS A 289 -4.65 -3.93 20.77
N PRO A 290 -4.33 -3.04 19.81
CA PRO A 290 -5.32 -2.45 18.94
C PRO A 290 -6.01 -3.53 18.08
N PRO A 291 -7.36 -3.56 18.02
CA PRO A 291 -8.08 -4.51 17.17
C PRO A 291 -7.81 -4.22 15.69
N LYS A 292 -8.05 -5.22 14.82
CA LYS A 292 -7.86 -5.09 13.37
C LYS A 292 -8.45 -3.80 12.78
N SER A 293 -9.65 -3.39 13.23
CA SER A 293 -10.32 -2.16 12.78
C SER A 293 -9.57 -0.87 13.09
N ALA A 294 -8.79 -0.81 14.18
CA ALA A 294 -8.00 0.37 14.55
C ALA A 294 -6.83 0.63 13.58
N TRP A 295 -6.34 -0.41 12.90
CA TRP A 295 -5.32 -0.31 11.86
C TRP A 295 -5.89 0.12 10.49
N MET A 296 -7.22 0.08 10.33
CA MET A 296 -7.92 0.37 9.07
C MET A 296 -8.64 1.73 9.08
N SER A 297 -8.50 2.53 10.15
CA SER A 297 -9.16 3.83 10.30
C SER A 297 -8.46 4.96 9.53
N GLU A 298 -7.12 4.94 9.52
CA GLU A 298 -6.29 5.92 8.81
C GLU A 298 -5.74 5.31 7.52
N GLU A 299 -6.09 5.90 6.37
CA GLU A 299 -5.73 5.40 5.04
C GLU A 299 -4.22 5.15 4.86
N LYS A 300 -3.38 5.98 5.48
CA LYS A 300 -1.91 5.84 5.46
C LYS A 300 -1.43 4.58 6.18
N ASN A 301 -2.01 4.29 7.35
CA ASN A 301 -1.65 3.14 8.17
C ASN A 301 -2.23 1.87 7.55
N GLN A 302 -3.48 1.93 7.06
CA GLN A 302 -4.12 0.87 6.30
C GLN A 302 -3.23 0.38 5.16
N LYS A 303 -2.78 1.26 4.27
CA LYS A 303 -1.92 0.87 3.12
C LYS A 303 -0.61 0.20 3.56
N LYS A 304 0.03 0.68 4.62
CA LYS A 304 1.28 0.09 5.15
C LYS A 304 1.03 -1.30 5.77
N ILE A 305 -0.08 -1.48 6.47
CA ILE A 305 -0.51 -2.76 7.06
C ILE A 305 -0.94 -3.75 5.98
N GLU A 306 -1.64 -3.31 4.94
CA GLU A 306 -1.99 -4.14 3.78
C GLU A 306 -0.75 -4.62 3.03
N CYS A 307 0.27 -3.76 2.83
CA CYS A 307 1.56 -4.17 2.29
C CYS A 307 2.26 -5.23 3.17
N LEU A 308 2.23 -5.08 4.50
CA LEU A 308 2.75 -6.09 5.43
C LEU A 308 1.96 -7.39 5.37
N GLN A 309 0.63 -7.35 5.27
CA GLN A 309 -0.21 -8.53 5.12
C GLN A 309 0.12 -9.26 3.81
N ALA A 310 0.14 -8.55 2.68
CA ALA A 310 0.49 -9.12 1.38
C ALA A 310 1.87 -9.81 1.40
N TYR A 311 2.85 -9.17 2.04
CA TYR A 311 4.20 -9.72 2.22
C TYR A 311 4.26 -10.90 3.20
N ALA A 312 3.40 -10.92 4.22
CA ALA A 312 3.29 -12.01 5.18
C ALA A 312 2.67 -13.29 4.57
N ILE A 313 1.79 -13.13 3.57
CA ILE A 313 1.10 -14.23 2.88
C ILE A 313 1.70 -14.60 1.51
N ASP A 314 2.69 -13.83 1.02
CA ASP A 314 3.32 -13.96 -0.30
C ASP A 314 2.36 -13.61 -1.49
N ASP A 315 1.43 -12.68 -1.29
CA ASP A 315 0.51 -12.10 -2.31
C ASP A 315 0.89 -10.64 -2.68
N CYS A 316 2.17 -10.27 -2.62
CA CYS A 316 2.61 -8.95 -3.10
C CYS A 316 2.40 -8.82 -4.62
N ARG A 317 1.55 -7.88 -5.03
CA ARG A 317 1.19 -7.62 -6.44
C ARG A 317 2.14 -6.65 -7.12
N SER A 318 2.84 -5.84 -6.34
CA SER A 318 3.82 -4.86 -6.82
C SER A 318 5.15 -4.95 -6.06
N GLU A 319 6.24 -4.58 -6.75
CA GLU A 319 7.55 -4.41 -6.13
C GLU A 319 7.56 -3.22 -5.13
N ASP A 320 6.60 -2.30 -5.23
CA ASP A 320 6.45 -1.18 -4.30
C ASP A 320 5.82 -1.61 -2.96
N GLU A 321 4.82 -2.51 -2.96
CA GLU A 321 4.32 -3.18 -1.73
C GLU A 321 5.46 -3.92 -1.02
N LYS A 322 6.20 -4.73 -1.78
CA LYS A 322 7.33 -5.53 -1.28
C LYS A 322 8.46 -4.66 -0.73
N ARG A 323 8.75 -3.53 -1.38
CA ARG A 323 9.70 -2.52 -0.88
C ARG A 323 9.19 -1.87 0.41
N THR A 324 7.91 -1.51 0.47
CA THR A 324 7.28 -0.86 1.63
C THR A 324 7.30 -1.79 2.85
N ALA A 325 6.82 -3.02 2.72
CA ALA A 325 6.90 -4.04 3.76
C ALA A 325 8.36 -4.30 4.20
N GLY A 326 9.28 -4.42 3.23
CA GLY A 326 10.71 -4.58 3.49
C GLY A 326 11.39 -3.37 4.15
N MET A 327 10.85 -2.15 3.99
CA MET A 327 11.32 -0.95 4.69
C MET A 327 10.81 -0.93 6.13
N ILE A 328 9.53 -1.25 6.36
CA ILE A 328 8.95 -1.34 7.70
C ILE A 328 9.66 -2.43 8.52
N LEU A 329 9.85 -3.64 7.98
CA LEU A 329 10.58 -4.71 8.66
C LEU A 329 12.01 -4.29 9.01
N LYS A 330 12.73 -3.63 8.10
CA LYS A 330 14.08 -3.11 8.36
C LYS A 330 14.08 -2.08 9.50
N ALA A 331 13.13 -1.15 9.50
CA ALA A 331 13.02 -0.11 10.53
C ALA A 331 12.62 -0.68 11.90
N MET A 332 11.85 -1.78 11.92
CA MET A 332 11.56 -2.57 13.13
C MET A 332 12.73 -3.46 13.59
N GLY A 333 13.87 -3.46 12.89
CA GLY A 333 15.02 -4.32 13.18
C GLY A 333 14.82 -5.81 12.85
N LEU A 334 13.84 -6.13 12.01
CA LEU A 334 13.45 -7.50 11.65
C LEU A 334 14.05 -7.93 10.31
N ALA A 335 14.23 -9.25 10.16
CA ALA A 335 14.61 -9.85 8.87
C ALA A 335 13.50 -9.65 7.82
N LYS A 336 13.89 -9.41 6.56
CA LYS A 336 12.96 -9.29 5.44
C LYS A 336 12.49 -10.68 4.99
N THR A 337 11.57 -11.27 5.75
CA THR A 337 10.97 -12.59 5.46
C THR A 337 9.47 -12.57 5.77
N ALA A 338 8.69 -13.38 5.05
CA ALA A 338 7.24 -13.51 5.28
C ALA A 338 6.92 -13.90 6.73
N SER A 339 7.68 -14.84 7.31
CA SER A 339 7.53 -15.25 8.72
C SER A 339 7.75 -14.09 9.70
N ALA A 340 8.72 -13.20 9.48
CA ALA A 340 8.91 -12.02 10.32
C ALA A 340 7.73 -11.04 10.22
N ALA A 341 7.12 -10.91 9.04
CA ALA A 341 5.90 -10.10 8.86
C ALA A 341 4.67 -10.73 9.54
N VAL A 342 4.45 -12.05 9.41
CA VAL A 342 3.40 -12.77 10.16
C VAL A 342 3.56 -12.54 11.67
N ASN A 343 4.76 -12.76 12.19
CA ASN A 343 5.04 -12.57 13.62
C ASN A 343 4.83 -11.12 14.06
N LEU A 344 5.23 -10.14 13.25
CA LEU A 344 4.97 -8.71 13.53
C LEU A 344 3.47 -8.41 13.58
N LEU A 345 2.69 -8.93 12.63
CA LEU A 345 1.23 -8.70 12.58
C LEU A 345 0.49 -9.35 13.76
N ILE A 346 0.97 -10.49 14.27
CA ILE A 346 0.50 -11.09 15.53
C ILE A 346 0.95 -10.24 16.74
N ASP A 347 2.21 -9.80 16.75
CA ASP A 347 2.80 -8.99 17.82
C ASP A 347 2.09 -7.65 18.02
N ILE A 348 1.55 -7.02 16.97
CA ILE A 348 0.76 -5.77 17.07
C ILE A 348 -0.75 -5.99 17.26
N GLY A 349 -1.23 -7.25 17.30
CA GLY A 349 -2.65 -7.59 17.46
C GLY A 349 -3.50 -7.47 16.19
N TYR A 350 -2.90 -7.24 15.02
CA TYR A 350 -3.61 -7.22 13.74
C TYR A 350 -4.10 -8.62 13.34
N PHE A 351 -3.26 -9.64 13.58
CA PHE A 351 -3.62 -11.05 13.45
C PHE A 351 -3.82 -11.71 14.82
N PRO A 352 -4.78 -12.64 14.94
CA PRO A 352 -4.84 -13.54 16.09
C PRO A 352 -3.63 -14.49 16.08
N VAL A 353 -3.25 -15.01 17.26
CA VAL A 353 -2.12 -15.94 17.43
C VAL A 353 -2.25 -17.19 16.55
N HIS A 354 -3.48 -17.66 16.33
CA HIS A 354 -3.80 -18.80 15.49
C HIS A 354 -4.47 -18.37 14.17
N VAL A 355 -3.87 -17.38 13.48
CA VAL A 355 -4.32 -16.98 12.14
C VAL A 355 -4.09 -18.10 11.12
N ASN A 356 -5.14 -18.45 10.38
CA ASN A 356 -5.02 -19.35 9.23
C ASN A 356 -4.61 -18.53 8.00
N LEU A 357 -3.33 -18.62 7.63
CA LEU A 357 -2.77 -17.86 6.51
C LEU A 357 -3.30 -18.31 5.14
N ASP A 358 -3.71 -19.58 4.99
CA ASP A 358 -4.12 -20.10 3.69
C ASP A 358 -5.53 -19.63 3.31
N LEU A 359 -6.40 -19.37 4.29
CA LEU A 359 -7.65 -18.62 4.07
C LEU A 359 -7.39 -17.23 3.48
N LEU A 360 -6.37 -16.52 3.97
CA LEU A 360 -5.99 -15.19 3.48
C LEU A 360 -5.39 -15.26 2.08
N LYS A 361 -4.45 -16.20 1.82
CA LYS A 361 -3.82 -16.41 0.50
C LYS A 361 -4.83 -16.75 -0.60
N LEU A 362 -5.76 -17.67 -0.29
CA LEU A 362 -6.79 -18.10 -1.21
C LEU A 362 -7.99 -17.15 -1.24
N ASN A 363 -7.95 -16.06 -0.45
CA ASN A 363 -9.02 -15.06 -0.33
C ASN A 363 -10.40 -15.69 -0.04
N ILE A 364 -10.40 -16.72 0.83
CA ILE A 364 -11.61 -17.43 1.24
C ILE A 364 -12.41 -16.52 2.18
N ARG A 365 -13.72 -16.43 1.92
CA ARG A 365 -14.62 -15.60 2.71
C ARG A 365 -15.00 -16.30 4.00
N THR A 366 -14.45 -15.79 5.08
CA THR A 366 -14.82 -16.18 6.45
C THR A 366 -16.20 -15.62 6.78
N ASP A 367 -16.37 -14.30 6.64
CA ASP A 367 -17.50 -13.56 7.21
C ASP A 367 -18.65 -13.26 6.22
N TYR A 368 -19.84 -13.00 6.77
CA TYR A 368 -20.99 -12.46 6.05
C TYR A 368 -21.16 -10.98 6.35
N SER A 369 -21.68 -10.20 5.40
CA SER A 369 -22.08 -8.82 5.69
C SER A 369 -23.39 -8.78 6.48
N GLU A 370 -23.58 -7.74 7.29
CA GLU A 370 -24.83 -7.47 8.03
C GLU A 370 -26.06 -7.46 7.12
N GLU A 371 -25.92 -7.01 5.86
CA GLU A 371 -26.98 -7.05 4.85
C GLU A 371 -27.43 -8.49 4.53
N ILE A 372 -26.47 -9.42 4.40
CA ILE A 372 -26.73 -10.84 4.14
C ILE A 372 -27.34 -11.52 5.36
N LEU A 373 -26.81 -11.24 6.56
CA LEU A 373 -27.37 -11.77 7.81
C LEU A 373 -28.81 -11.29 8.02
N THR A 374 -29.08 -10.00 7.86
CA THR A 374 -30.43 -9.43 7.94
C THR A 374 -31.38 -10.02 6.88
N ALA A 375 -30.88 -10.25 5.65
CA ALA A 375 -31.67 -10.89 4.60
C ALA A 375 -32.01 -12.35 4.92
N ALA A 376 -31.08 -13.09 5.53
CA ALA A 376 -31.30 -14.46 5.99
C ALA A 376 -32.33 -14.52 7.12
N GLU A 377 -32.25 -13.63 8.12
CA GLU A 377 -33.25 -13.55 9.19
C GLU A 377 -34.65 -13.23 8.67
N ARG A 378 -34.76 -12.31 7.68
CA ARG A 378 -36.05 -12.03 7.04
C ARG A 378 -36.61 -13.24 6.30
N ILE A 379 -35.77 -14.02 5.61
CA ILE A 379 -36.19 -15.26 4.93
C ILE A 379 -36.77 -16.24 5.95
N LEU A 380 -36.16 -16.39 7.12
CA LEU A 380 -36.65 -17.27 8.20
C LEU A 380 -38.01 -16.82 8.76
N SER A 381 -38.28 -15.52 8.85
CA SER A 381 -39.55 -15.00 9.38
C SER A 381 -40.69 -14.85 8.36
N GLU A 382 -40.38 -14.65 7.07
CA GLU A 382 -41.36 -14.17 6.06
C GLU A 382 -41.56 -15.11 4.84
N SER A 383 -40.91 -16.28 4.77
CA SER A 383 -40.97 -17.14 3.57
C SER A 383 -42.00 -18.27 3.67
N PRO A 384 -43.26 -18.11 3.20
CA PRO A 384 -44.14 -19.23 2.95
C PRO A 384 -43.57 -20.07 1.79
N ASP A 385 -43.68 -21.39 1.95
CA ASP A 385 -43.31 -22.34 0.90
C ASP A 385 -44.30 -22.22 -0.27
N VAL A 386 -43.80 -21.83 -1.44
CA VAL A 386 -44.66 -21.56 -2.61
C VAL A 386 -45.26 -22.83 -3.20
N ASP A 387 -44.60 -23.97 -2.97
CA ASP A 387 -45.01 -25.28 -3.48
C ASP A 387 -45.77 -26.10 -2.42
N GLU A 388 -46.14 -25.51 -1.28
CA GLU A 388 -46.73 -26.22 -0.12
C GLU A 388 -47.93 -27.12 -0.49
N VAL A 389 -48.74 -26.67 -1.45
CA VAL A 389 -49.94 -27.37 -1.93
C VAL A 389 -49.60 -28.51 -2.90
N ASP A 390 -48.50 -28.38 -3.64
CA ASP A 390 -48.05 -29.36 -4.64
C ASP A 390 -47.07 -30.40 -4.05
N ARG A 391 -46.54 -30.15 -2.84
CA ARG A 391 -45.68 -31.10 -2.12
C ARG A 391 -46.46 -32.35 -1.70
N LYS A 392 -45.82 -33.51 -1.89
CA LYS A 392 -46.34 -34.79 -1.44
C LYS A 392 -45.92 -35.06 0.01
N ASP A 393 -46.90 -35.32 0.87
CA ASP A 393 -46.63 -35.79 2.23
C ASP A 393 -45.99 -37.21 2.22
N LEU A 394 -44.80 -37.28 2.82
CA LEU A 394 -44.01 -38.50 3.04
C LEU A 394 -43.64 -38.69 4.52
N THR A 395 -44.21 -37.90 5.44
CA THR A 395 -43.90 -37.95 6.90
C THR A 395 -44.25 -39.27 7.57
N HIS A 396 -45.05 -40.11 6.92
CA HIS A 396 -45.36 -41.48 7.31
C HIS A 396 -44.22 -42.49 7.03
N LEU A 397 -43.19 -42.10 6.28
CA LEU A 397 -42.01 -42.94 6.04
C LEU A 397 -41.02 -42.83 7.20
N LYS A 398 -40.33 -43.94 7.52
CA LYS A 398 -39.22 -43.91 8.47
C LYS A 398 -37.94 -43.51 7.74
N VAL A 399 -37.59 -42.23 7.90
CA VAL A 399 -36.43 -41.55 7.31
C VAL A 399 -35.20 -41.72 8.21
N TYR A 400 -34.02 -41.84 7.61
CA TYR A 400 -32.71 -41.84 8.28
C TYR A 400 -31.74 -40.91 7.54
N ALA A 401 -31.22 -39.88 8.22
CA ALA A 401 -29.97 -39.24 7.84
C ALA A 401 -28.81 -40.04 8.46
N ILE A 402 -27.69 -40.16 7.77
CA ILE A 402 -26.51 -40.92 8.24
C ILE A 402 -25.27 -40.08 7.94
N ASP A 403 -24.77 -39.41 8.97
CA ASP A 403 -23.63 -38.48 8.90
C ASP A 403 -22.73 -38.65 10.14
N VAL A 404 -21.69 -37.82 10.26
CA VAL A 404 -20.86 -37.71 11.48
C VAL A 404 -21.63 -37.06 12.64
N ASP A 405 -21.24 -37.35 13.88
CA ASP A 405 -21.94 -36.88 15.09
C ASP A 405 -21.94 -35.34 15.22
N GLU A 406 -20.98 -34.66 14.58
CA GLU A 406 -20.84 -33.19 14.55
C GLU A 406 -21.56 -32.50 13.37
N ALA A 407 -22.35 -33.20 12.55
CA ALA A 407 -23.02 -32.63 11.38
C ALA A 407 -24.35 -31.92 11.72
N ASP A 408 -24.34 -30.59 11.70
CA ASP A 408 -25.54 -29.75 11.87
C ASP A 408 -26.31 -29.48 10.54
N GLU A 409 -25.61 -29.51 9.39
CA GLU A 409 -26.16 -29.33 8.04
C GLU A 409 -26.45 -30.69 7.40
N LEU A 410 -27.67 -31.23 7.60
CA LEU A 410 -28.08 -32.54 7.08
C LEU A 410 -28.76 -32.38 5.72
N ASP A 411 -27.97 -32.52 4.64
CA ASP A 411 -28.41 -32.33 3.26
C ASP A 411 -29.22 -33.50 2.69
N ASP A 412 -28.97 -34.74 3.11
CA ASP A 412 -29.65 -35.91 2.58
C ASP A 412 -30.11 -36.92 3.64
N ALA A 413 -31.19 -37.62 3.30
CA ALA A 413 -31.75 -38.68 4.12
C ALA A 413 -32.43 -39.74 3.26
N MET A 414 -32.56 -40.96 3.78
CA MET A 414 -33.10 -42.10 3.04
C MET A 414 -34.22 -42.82 3.78
N SER A 415 -35.18 -43.35 3.01
CA SER A 415 -36.18 -44.30 3.49
C SER A 415 -36.14 -45.56 2.63
N ALA A 416 -36.28 -46.73 3.26
CA ALA A 416 -36.40 -48.01 2.54
C ALA A 416 -37.70 -48.73 2.91
N THR A 417 -38.39 -49.29 1.93
CA THR A 417 -39.64 -50.03 2.11
C THR A 417 -39.63 -51.30 1.28
N ARG A 418 -39.96 -52.44 1.88
CA ARG A 418 -40.12 -53.69 1.14
C ARG A 418 -41.51 -53.76 0.50
N LEU A 419 -41.55 -54.05 -0.79
CA LEU A 419 -42.78 -54.22 -1.57
C LEU A 419 -43.37 -55.63 -1.38
N GLN A 420 -44.64 -55.80 -1.75
CA GLN A 420 -45.35 -57.09 -1.64
C GLN A 420 -44.70 -58.21 -2.46
N ASP A 421 -44.05 -57.87 -3.58
CA ASP A 421 -43.28 -58.78 -4.43
C ASP A 421 -41.85 -59.08 -3.90
N GLY A 422 -41.54 -58.63 -2.68
CA GLY A 422 -40.27 -58.86 -2.01
C GLY A 422 -39.13 -57.90 -2.39
N ARG A 423 -39.31 -57.05 -3.42
CA ARG A 423 -38.32 -56.03 -3.84
C ARG A 423 -38.21 -54.89 -2.82
N ILE A 424 -37.18 -54.07 -2.96
CA ILE A 424 -36.96 -52.89 -2.11
C ILE A 424 -37.23 -51.63 -2.93
N LYS A 425 -38.06 -50.75 -2.39
CA LYS A 425 -38.18 -49.37 -2.84
C LYS A 425 -37.35 -48.48 -1.91
N VAL A 426 -36.41 -47.74 -2.49
CA VAL A 426 -35.62 -46.72 -1.79
C VAL A 426 -36.15 -45.34 -2.18
N TRP A 427 -36.21 -44.46 -1.18
CA TRP A 427 -36.48 -43.03 -1.33
C TRP A 427 -35.22 -42.28 -0.89
N ILE A 428 -34.79 -41.33 -1.70
CA ILE A 428 -33.68 -40.43 -1.44
C ILE A 428 -34.30 -39.04 -1.31
N HIS A 429 -34.20 -38.46 -0.11
CA HIS A 429 -34.72 -37.16 0.24
C HIS A 429 -33.52 -36.21 0.31
N VAL A 430 -33.49 -35.19 -0.53
CA VAL A 430 -32.47 -34.12 -0.48
C VAL A 430 -33.14 -32.86 0.05
N ALA A 431 -32.48 -32.13 0.95
CA ALA A 431 -32.90 -30.84 1.45
C ALA A 431 -33.34 -29.91 0.31
N ASP A 432 -34.38 -29.10 0.54
CA ASP A 432 -34.88 -28.14 -0.44
C ASP A 432 -34.55 -26.70 -0.04
N PRO A 433 -33.31 -26.21 -0.29
CA PRO A 433 -32.96 -24.81 -0.08
C PRO A 433 -33.66 -23.87 -1.06
N THR A 434 -34.19 -24.38 -2.18
CA THR A 434 -34.81 -23.56 -3.25
C THR A 434 -36.13 -22.92 -2.82
N ARG A 435 -36.80 -23.51 -1.83
CA ARG A 435 -37.98 -22.91 -1.15
C ARG A 435 -37.64 -21.58 -0.45
N LEU A 436 -36.40 -21.41 0.02
CA LEU A 436 -35.91 -20.24 0.77
C LEU A 436 -35.09 -19.30 -0.11
N VAL A 437 -34.24 -19.85 -0.99
CA VAL A 437 -33.28 -19.10 -1.79
C VAL A 437 -33.72 -19.10 -3.25
N ARG A 438 -34.28 -17.97 -3.69
CA ARG A 438 -34.67 -17.77 -5.10
C ARG A 438 -33.45 -17.39 -5.97
N PRO A 439 -33.35 -17.90 -7.21
CA PRO A 439 -32.32 -17.48 -8.16
C PRO A 439 -32.30 -15.96 -8.37
N GLY A 440 -31.10 -15.37 -8.40
CA GLY A 440 -30.88 -13.94 -8.52
C GLY A 440 -31.11 -13.13 -7.23
N SER A 441 -31.52 -13.76 -6.13
CA SER A 441 -31.65 -13.11 -4.80
C SER A 441 -30.29 -12.68 -4.24
N MET A 442 -30.31 -11.93 -3.13
CA MET A 442 -29.07 -11.48 -2.48
C MET A 442 -28.30 -12.67 -1.87
N ILE A 443 -29.00 -13.62 -1.24
CA ILE A 443 -28.42 -14.84 -0.67
C ILE A 443 -27.86 -15.74 -1.77
N ASP A 444 -28.62 -15.98 -2.85
CA ASP A 444 -28.16 -16.74 -4.03
C ASP A 444 -26.86 -16.18 -4.60
N LYS A 445 -26.79 -14.85 -4.79
CA LYS A 445 -25.58 -14.18 -5.26
C LYS A 445 -24.40 -14.31 -4.32
N GLU A 446 -24.60 -14.44 -3.01
CA GLU A 446 -23.50 -14.61 -2.07
C GLU A 446 -23.04 -16.08 -2.00
N ALA A 447 -23.99 -17.02 -1.96
CA ALA A 447 -23.71 -18.45 -2.09
C ALA A 447 -22.93 -18.75 -3.38
N MET A 448 -23.35 -18.19 -4.52
CA MET A 448 -22.64 -18.33 -5.80
C MET A 448 -21.21 -17.75 -5.81
N LYS A 449 -20.91 -16.75 -4.97
CA LYS A 449 -19.54 -16.21 -4.81
C LYS A 449 -18.69 -17.05 -3.84
N ARG A 450 -19.32 -17.73 -2.87
CA ARG A 450 -18.66 -18.68 -1.96
C ARG A 450 -18.41 -20.03 -2.65
N GLY A 451 -19.33 -20.47 -3.52
CA GLY A 451 -19.24 -21.65 -4.38
C GLY A 451 -19.44 -22.98 -3.65
N THR A 452 -18.98 -23.10 -2.40
CA THR A 452 -19.16 -24.30 -1.56
C THR A 452 -18.96 -23.95 -0.07
N SER A 453 -19.36 -24.85 0.83
CA SER A 453 -18.99 -24.80 2.25
C SER A 453 -17.54 -25.27 2.41
N VAL A 454 -16.70 -24.51 3.12
CA VAL A 454 -15.28 -24.82 3.32
C VAL A 454 -15.09 -25.44 4.72
N PHE A 455 -14.81 -26.73 4.77
CA PHE A 455 -14.57 -27.49 5.99
C PHE A 455 -13.07 -27.57 6.28
N LEU A 456 -12.62 -27.02 7.41
CA LEU A 456 -11.23 -27.13 7.90
C LEU A 456 -11.21 -27.77 9.30
N PRO A 457 -10.09 -28.39 9.72
CA PRO A 457 -9.97 -29.00 11.06
C PRO A 457 -10.18 -28.02 12.24
N THR A 458 -10.16 -26.71 12.00
CA THR A 458 -10.33 -25.67 13.01
C THR A 458 -11.67 -24.93 12.94
N ALA A 459 -12.37 -24.97 11.81
CA ALA A 459 -13.58 -24.19 11.55
C ALA A 459 -14.26 -24.63 10.24
N THR A 460 -15.59 -24.46 10.18
CA THR A 460 -16.37 -24.54 8.94
C THR A 460 -16.79 -23.15 8.52
N TYR A 461 -16.67 -22.84 7.22
CA TYR A 461 -17.20 -21.61 6.62
C TYR A 461 -18.32 -22.00 5.64
N PRO A 462 -19.59 -21.97 6.07
CA PRO A 462 -20.69 -22.50 5.26
C PRO A 462 -20.96 -21.64 4.02
N MET A 463 -21.60 -22.22 3.02
CA MET A 463 -22.02 -21.55 1.79
C MET A 463 -23.19 -20.58 2.01
N PHE A 464 -24.10 -20.93 2.93
CA PHE A 464 -25.19 -20.09 3.41
C PHE A 464 -24.94 -19.63 4.86
N PRO A 465 -25.55 -18.52 5.32
CA PRO A 465 -25.55 -18.16 6.74
C PRO A 465 -26.03 -19.30 7.62
N GLU A 466 -25.38 -19.53 8.77
CA GLU A 466 -25.57 -20.71 9.63
C GLU A 466 -27.04 -21.02 9.94
N LYS A 467 -27.84 -20.01 10.33
CA LYS A 467 -29.28 -20.17 10.60
C LYS A 467 -30.09 -20.69 9.41
N LEU A 468 -29.68 -20.39 8.18
CA LEU A 468 -30.34 -20.97 6.99
C LEU A 468 -29.92 -22.42 6.78
N ALA A 469 -28.60 -22.68 6.76
CA ALA A 469 -28.03 -24.01 6.54
C ALA A 469 -28.49 -25.03 7.62
N MET A 470 -28.12 -24.76 8.87
CA MET A 470 -28.21 -25.71 9.99
C MET A 470 -29.62 -25.80 10.59
N GLU A 471 -30.45 -24.76 10.46
CA GLU A 471 -31.83 -24.79 10.98
C GLU A 471 -32.87 -25.06 9.89
N ALA A 472 -32.97 -24.18 8.87
CA ALA A 472 -34.13 -24.16 7.98
C ALA A 472 -33.98 -25.00 6.69
N MET A 473 -32.76 -25.37 6.31
CA MET A 473 -32.46 -26.24 5.18
C MET A 473 -32.24 -27.70 5.62
N SER A 474 -31.58 -27.89 6.77
CA SER A 474 -31.23 -29.20 7.37
C SER A 474 -32.44 -30.14 7.60
N LEU A 475 -32.26 -31.44 7.31
CA LEU A 475 -33.25 -32.50 7.49
C LEU A 475 -33.33 -33.02 8.94
N LYS A 476 -33.61 -32.09 9.87
CA LYS A 476 -33.55 -32.30 11.34
C LYS A 476 -34.53 -33.36 11.87
N GLN A 477 -34.06 -34.12 12.87
CA GLN A 477 -34.84 -35.17 13.52
C GLN A 477 -36.07 -34.61 14.25
N GLY A 478 -37.25 -35.16 13.95
CA GLY A 478 -38.51 -34.85 14.65
C GLY A 478 -39.21 -33.57 14.15
N GLU A 479 -38.67 -32.92 13.11
CA GLU A 479 -39.22 -31.71 12.51
C GLU A 479 -39.88 -32.00 11.14
N HIS A 480 -40.75 -31.09 10.68
CA HIS A 480 -41.41 -31.17 9.37
C HIS A 480 -40.52 -30.56 8.28
N CYS A 481 -39.50 -31.30 7.85
CA CYS A 481 -38.55 -30.84 6.84
C CYS A 481 -39.13 -30.86 5.42
N LYS A 482 -38.60 -30.00 4.54
CA LYS A 482 -38.98 -29.87 3.13
C LYS A 482 -37.86 -30.40 2.25
N ALA A 483 -38.18 -31.33 1.36
CA ALA A 483 -37.19 -32.08 0.60
C ALA A 483 -37.65 -32.33 -0.85
N VAL A 484 -36.68 -32.34 -1.77
CA VAL A 484 -36.84 -32.90 -3.12
C VAL A 484 -36.58 -34.40 -3.02
N THR A 485 -37.58 -35.23 -3.33
CA THR A 485 -37.49 -36.68 -3.15
C THR A 485 -37.48 -37.44 -4.49
N VAL A 486 -36.49 -38.30 -4.68
CA VAL A 486 -36.43 -39.29 -5.75
C VAL A 486 -36.75 -40.67 -5.18
N SER A 487 -37.41 -41.54 -5.96
CA SER A 487 -37.68 -42.91 -5.55
C SER A 487 -37.29 -43.93 -6.61
N VAL A 488 -36.65 -45.02 -6.21
CA VAL A 488 -36.21 -46.10 -7.10
C VAL A 488 -36.67 -47.45 -6.55
N VAL A 489 -37.12 -48.35 -7.44
CA VAL A 489 -37.36 -49.76 -7.11
C VAL A 489 -36.15 -50.54 -7.57
N LEU A 490 -35.53 -51.25 -6.64
CA LEU A 490 -34.34 -52.08 -6.87
C LEU A 490 -34.75 -53.53 -7.13
N HIS A 491 -34.04 -54.16 -8.06
CA HIS A 491 -34.00 -55.61 -8.18
C HIS A 491 -33.24 -56.23 -6.98
N PRO A 492 -33.38 -57.55 -6.72
CA PRO A 492 -32.69 -58.22 -5.60
C PRO A 492 -31.16 -58.16 -5.66
N ASP A 493 -30.58 -57.90 -6.84
CA ASP A 493 -29.16 -57.70 -7.11
C ASP A 493 -28.71 -56.23 -6.98
N GLY A 494 -29.62 -55.31 -6.63
CA GLY A 494 -29.37 -53.88 -6.56
C GLY A 494 -29.53 -53.11 -7.87
N ALA A 495 -29.86 -53.77 -8.99
CA ALA A 495 -30.05 -53.08 -10.26
C ALA A 495 -31.30 -52.18 -10.25
N ARG A 496 -31.19 -51.00 -10.87
CA ARG A 496 -32.32 -50.08 -11.08
C ARG A 496 -33.17 -50.57 -12.25
N MET A 497 -34.49 -50.59 -12.06
CA MET A 497 -35.45 -50.77 -13.16
C MET A 497 -35.44 -49.53 -14.09
N LYS A 498 -35.47 -49.78 -15.41
CA LYS A 498 -35.51 -48.72 -16.45
C LYS A 498 -36.81 -47.94 -16.41
#